data_AF-A0A7K4IDE5-F1
#
_entry.id   AF-A0A7K4IDE5-F1
#
_cell.length_a   1.000
_cell.length_b   1.000
_cell.length_c   1.000
_cell.angle_alpha   90.00
_cell.angle_beta   90.00
_cell.angle_gamma   90.00
#
_symmetry.space_group_name_H-M   'P 1'
#
loop_
_entity.id
_entity.type
_entity.pdbx_description
1 polymer ?
#
loop_
_entity_poly.entity_id
_entity_poly.type
_entity_poly.pdbx_seq_one_letter_code
_entity_poly.pdbx_strand_id
1 'polypeptide(L)'
;MLRIVELCESCGKEIEPEGPIKTLEDSFVSEQRRSIGICMECFTKRFKVVTRKQSGYGGTVYDLEEKAPPRFGLGSQKFSCLKCAWIAWTELGLTVHMKKRHSSGKPTG
;
A
#
# COMPACT_ATOMS: atom_id res chain seq x y z
N MET A 1 -15.13 -21.55 8.17
CA MET A 1 -14.47 -20.23 8.34
C MET A 1 -14.20 -19.68 6.96
N LEU A 2 -14.88 -18.60 6.53
CA LEU A 2 -14.62 -17.99 5.23
C LEU A 2 -13.28 -17.24 5.32
N ARG A 3 -12.30 -17.64 4.49
CA ARG A 3 -11.03 -16.92 4.37
C ARG A 3 -11.30 -15.63 3.60
N ILE A 4 -11.33 -14.49 4.29
CA ILE A 4 -11.35 -13.18 3.62
C ILE A 4 -9.96 -12.97 3.06
N VAL A 5 -9.85 -13.01 1.73
CA VAL A 5 -8.60 -12.75 1.02
C VAL A 5 -8.48 -11.25 0.81
N GLU A 6 -7.51 -10.63 1.49
CA GLU A 6 -7.20 -9.22 1.27
C GLU A 6 -6.36 -9.06 0.00
N LEU A 7 -6.87 -8.26 -0.94
CA LEU A 7 -6.20 -7.97 -2.21
C LEU A 7 -5.52 -6.59 -2.17
N CYS A 8 -4.34 -6.52 -2.80
CA CYS A 8 -3.53 -5.32 -2.92
C CYS A 8 -4.19 -4.28 -3.84
N GLU A 9 -4.43 -3.07 -3.33
CA GLU A 9 -5.01 -1.96 -4.08
C GLU A 9 -4.08 -1.39 -5.18
N SER A 10 -2.80 -1.81 -5.22
CA SER A 10 -1.83 -1.37 -6.23
C SER A 10 -1.63 -2.38 -7.35
N CYS A 11 -1.53 -3.68 -7.05
CA CYS A 11 -1.25 -4.71 -8.06
C CYS A 11 -2.33 -5.79 -8.20
N GLY A 12 -3.30 -5.84 -7.28
CA GLY A 12 -4.40 -6.81 -7.30
C GLY A 12 -4.05 -8.22 -6.79
N LYS A 13 -2.78 -8.49 -6.46
CA LYS A 13 -2.35 -9.76 -5.85
C LYS A 13 -2.84 -9.88 -4.41
N GLU A 14 -2.92 -11.11 -3.90
CA GLU A 14 -3.18 -11.37 -2.48
C GLU A 14 -2.10 -10.71 -1.61
N ILE A 15 -2.54 -10.09 -0.51
CA ILE A 15 -1.65 -9.53 0.49
C ILE A 15 -1.15 -10.66 1.37
N GLU A 16 0.17 -10.75 1.50
CA GLU A 16 0.80 -11.73 2.38
C GLU A 16 0.46 -11.40 3.84
N PRO A 17 0.20 -12.43 4.68
CA PRO A 17 -0.02 -12.22 6.10
C PRO A 17 1.16 -11.50 6.75
N GLU A 18 0.89 -10.70 7.77
CA GLU A 18 1.95 -9.99 8.50
C GLU A 18 2.88 -11.03 9.16
N GLY A 19 4.19 -10.91 8.89
CA GLY A 19 5.21 -11.72 9.54
C GLY A 19 5.48 -11.24 10.97
N PRO A 20 6.36 -11.93 11.72
CA PRO A 20 6.73 -11.52 13.07
C PRO A 20 7.41 -10.15 13.04
N ILE A 21 6.90 -9.21 13.83
CA ILE A 21 7.47 -7.87 14.03
C ILE A 21 8.72 -8.02 14.91
N LYS A 22 9.90 -7.67 14.39
CA LYS A 22 11.18 -7.78 15.11
C LYS A 22 11.73 -6.43 15.53
N THR A 23 11.40 -5.37 14.79
CA THR A 23 11.90 -4.02 15.00
C THR A 23 10.77 -3.00 15.00
N LEU A 24 11.06 -1.80 15.53
CA LEU A 24 10.14 -0.67 15.44
C LEU A 24 9.88 -0.26 13.98
N GLU A 25 10.87 -0.42 13.11
CA GLU A 25 10.72 -0.19 11.67
C GLU A 25 9.73 -1.19 11.05
N ASP A 26 9.84 -2.48 11.38
CA ASP A 26 8.90 -3.51 10.89
C ASP A 26 7.47 -3.19 11.32
N SER A 27 7.29 -2.75 12.57
CA SER A 27 5.99 -2.33 13.12
C SER A 27 5.41 -1.17 12.30
N PHE A 28 6.23 -0.14 12.07
CA PHE A 28 5.86 1.03 11.27
C PHE A 28 5.49 0.63 9.84
N VAL A 29 6.32 -0.17 9.17
CA VAL A 29 6.06 -0.66 7.81
C VAL A 29 4.76 -1.45 7.75
N SER A 30 4.52 -2.35 8.71
CA SER A 30 3.31 -3.18 8.74
C SER A 30 2.05 -2.32 8.87
N GLU A 31 2.06 -1.36 9.79
CA GLU A 31 0.95 -0.43 10.00
C GLU A 31 0.67 0.44 8.78
N GLN A 32 1.71 1.06 8.20
CA GLN A 32 1.56 1.89 7.00
C GLN A 32 1.06 1.07 5.81
N ARG A 33 1.63 -0.12 5.58
CA ARG A 33 1.21 -1.03 4.52
C ARG A 33 -0.27 -1.39 4.65
N ARG A 34 -0.73 -1.70 5.86
CA ARG A 34 -2.12 -2.03 6.16
C ARG A 34 -3.06 -0.84 5.93
N SER A 35 -2.68 0.35 6.38
CA SER A 35 -3.45 1.59 6.16
C SER A 35 -3.64 1.91 4.66
N ILE A 36 -2.57 1.74 3.88
CA ILE A 36 -2.58 1.96 2.43
C ILE A 36 -3.29 0.83 1.69
N GLY A 37 -3.25 -0.41 2.20
CA GLY A 37 -3.94 -1.57 1.61
C GLY A 37 -3.16 -2.24 0.46
N ILE A 38 -1.84 -2.35 0.58
CA ILE A 38 -0.97 -2.91 -0.48
C ILE A 38 -0.08 -4.06 -0.01
N CYS A 39 0.40 -4.91 -0.92
CA CYS A 39 1.35 -5.98 -0.60
C CYS A 39 2.77 -5.44 -0.34
N MET A 40 3.64 -6.27 0.24
CA MET A 40 5.01 -5.85 0.62
C MET A 40 5.86 -5.50 -0.61
N GLU A 41 5.70 -6.25 -1.71
CA GLU A 41 6.39 -5.97 -2.98
C GLU A 41 6.04 -4.56 -3.51
N CYS A 42 4.75 -4.18 -3.48
CA CYS A 42 4.33 -2.85 -3.92
C CYS A 42 4.83 -1.76 -2.97
N PHE A 43 4.76 -2.01 -1.66
CA PHE A 43 5.20 -1.07 -0.65
C PHE A 43 6.68 -0.71 -0.81
N THR A 44 7.55 -1.71 -0.89
CA THR A 44 9.01 -1.51 -1.01
C THR A 44 9.42 -0.87 -2.34
N LYS A 45 8.68 -1.08 -3.43
CA LYS A 45 8.89 -0.39 -4.71
C LYS A 45 8.41 1.06 -4.67
N ARG A 46 7.33 1.34 -3.93
CA ARG A 46 6.69 2.67 -3.90
C ARG A 46 7.31 3.60 -2.87
N PHE A 47 7.73 3.06 -1.73
CA PHE A 47 8.19 3.85 -0.59
C PHE A 47 9.59 3.45 -0.15
N LYS A 48 10.31 4.43 0.39
CA LYS A 48 11.51 4.26 1.18
C LYS A 48 11.17 4.65 2.62
N VAL A 49 11.48 3.80 3.57
CA VAL A 49 11.45 4.21 4.98
C VAL A 49 12.66 5.08 5.24
N VAL A 50 12.43 6.27 5.78
CA VAL A 50 13.49 7.19 6.16
C VAL A 50 13.41 7.47 7.64
N THR A 51 14.59 7.62 8.24
CA THR A 51 14.72 7.81 9.67
C THR A 51 15.16 9.24 9.96
N ARG A 52 14.41 9.93 10.81
CA ARG A 52 14.74 11.29 11.24
C ARG A 52 14.99 11.30 12.75
N LYS A 53 16.04 12.01 13.16
CA LYS A 53 16.29 12.29 14.57
C LYS A 53 15.43 13.46 15.01
N GLN A 54 14.61 13.26 16.03
CA GLN A 54 13.84 14.35 16.62
C GLN A 54 14.76 15.17 17.53
N SER A 55 14.97 16.44 17.19
CA SER A 55 15.79 17.35 18.00
C SER A 55 14.97 17.80 19.22
N GLY A 56 15.36 17.37 20.42
CA GLY A 56 14.74 17.79 21.67
C GLY A 56 14.70 16.72 22.76
N TYR A 57 14.44 15.45 22.41
CA TYR A 57 14.22 14.40 23.43
C TYR A 57 14.88 13.05 23.13
N GLY A 58 15.67 12.95 22.05
CA GLY A 58 16.34 11.70 21.69
C GLY A 58 15.32 10.64 21.26
N GLY A 59 14.75 10.80 20.06
CA GLY A 59 13.80 9.85 19.48
C GLY A 59 14.11 9.59 18.02
N THR A 60 13.93 8.34 17.61
CA THR A 60 14.01 7.90 16.20
C THR A 60 12.60 7.91 15.63
N VAL A 61 12.33 8.75 14.64
CA VAL A 61 11.04 8.77 13.93
C VAL A 61 11.23 8.14 12.56
N TYR A 62 10.31 7.24 12.20
CA TYR A 62 10.23 6.66 10.86
C TYR A 62 9.19 7.42 10.04
N ASP A 63 9.51 7.66 8.78
CA ASP A 63 8.65 8.36 7.82
C ASP A 63 8.73 7.65 6.45
N LEU A 64 7.78 7.93 5.57
CA LEU A 64 7.76 7.39 4.22
C LEU A 64 8.10 8.46 3.18
N GLU A 65 9.08 8.15 2.34
CA GLU A 65 9.40 8.93 1.15
C GLU A 65 8.95 8.14 -0.09
N GLU A 66 8.12 8.74 -0.95
CA GLU A 66 7.69 8.11 -2.20
C GLU A 66 8.84 8.09 -3.21
N LYS A 67 9.11 6.92 -3.79
CA LYS A 67 10.16 6.70 -4.77
C LYS A 67 9.68 7.11 -6.16
N ALA A 68 10.64 7.46 -7.02
CA ALA A 68 10.37 7.56 -8.44
C ALA A 68 9.84 6.21 -8.99
N PRO A 69 8.83 6.22 -9.89
CA PRO A 69 8.32 5.00 -10.49
C PRO A 69 9.42 4.23 -11.23
N PRO A 70 9.44 2.88 -11.14
CA PRO A 70 10.41 2.09 -11.90
C PRO A 70 10.17 2.23 -13.40
N ARG A 71 11.24 2.22 -14.19
CA ARG A 71 11.16 2.34 -15.67
C ARG A 71 10.52 1.12 -16.34
N PHE A 72 10.68 -0.06 -15.74
CA PHE A 72 10.19 -1.33 -16.27
C PHE A 72 9.59 -2.19 -15.16
N GLY A 73 8.74 -3.15 -15.54
CA GLY A 73 8.13 -4.10 -14.62
C GLY A 73 7.03 -3.49 -13.75
N LEU A 74 6.73 -4.16 -12.63
CA LEU A 74 5.67 -3.74 -11.72
C LEU A 74 5.91 -2.32 -11.18
N GLY A 75 4.96 -1.42 -11.43
CA GLY A 75 5.03 0.00 -11.06
C GLY A 75 5.43 0.96 -12.18
N SER A 76 5.78 0.44 -13.36
CA SER A 76 6.06 1.28 -14.54
C SER A 76 4.78 1.84 -15.18
N GLN A 77 3.67 1.13 -15.07
CA GLN A 77 2.36 1.57 -15.51
C GLN A 77 1.55 2.19 -14.37
N LYS A 78 0.61 3.07 -14.73
CA LYS A 78 -0.24 3.81 -13.79
C LYS A 78 -1.69 3.78 -14.27
N PHE A 79 -2.58 3.42 -13.35
CA PHE A 79 -4.02 3.39 -13.55
C PHE A 79 -4.65 4.26 -12.47
N SER A 80 -5.05 5.47 -12.85
CA SER A 80 -5.56 6.47 -11.91
C SER A 80 -7.02 6.20 -11.57
N CYS A 81 -7.36 6.38 -10.30
CA CYS A 81 -8.74 6.40 -9.85
C CYS A 81 -9.45 7.67 -10.34
N LEU A 82 -10.69 7.52 -10.79
CA LEU A 82 -11.52 8.64 -11.23
C LEU A 82 -12.26 9.34 -10.08
N LYS A 83 -12.21 8.78 -8.86
CA LYS A 83 -12.94 9.28 -7.68
C LYS A 83 -12.02 9.83 -6.58
N CYS A 84 -10.72 9.55 -6.64
CA CYS A 84 -9.73 10.07 -5.70
C CYS A 84 -8.33 10.09 -6.34
N ALA A 85 -7.32 10.57 -5.60
CA ALA A 85 -5.94 10.66 -6.08
C ALA A 85 -5.18 9.31 -6.10
N TRP A 86 -5.85 8.17 -5.87
CA TRP A 86 -5.19 6.87 -5.88
C TRP A 86 -4.69 6.49 -7.27
N ILE A 87 -3.50 5.89 -7.32
CA ILE A 87 -2.90 5.34 -8.53
C ILE A 87 -2.52 3.90 -8.26
N ALA A 88 -3.15 2.99 -9.00
CA ALA A 88 -2.76 1.59 -9.07
C ALA A 88 -1.71 1.36 -10.17
N TRP A 89 -1.02 0.23 -10.11
CA TRP A 89 -0.01 -0.20 -11.08
C TRP A 89 -0.50 -1.28 -12.03
N THR A 90 -1.68 -1.83 -11.76
CA THR A 90 -2.39 -2.75 -12.65
C THR A 90 -3.88 -2.40 -12.68
N GLU A 91 -4.57 -2.77 -13.76
CA GLU A 91 -6.04 -2.65 -13.85
C GLU A 91 -6.75 -3.42 -12.73
N LEU A 92 -6.23 -4.60 -12.38
CA LEU A 92 -6.77 -5.39 -11.27
C LEU A 92 -6.62 -4.65 -9.94
N GLY A 93 -5.47 -4.02 -9.68
CA GLY A 93 -5.26 -3.17 -8.51
C GLY A 93 -6.27 -2.02 -8.45
N LEU A 94 -6.51 -1.34 -9.58
CA LEU A 94 -7.50 -0.28 -9.67
C LEU A 94 -8.92 -0.79 -9.39
N THR A 95 -9.27 -1.97 -9.93
CA THR A 95 -10.56 -2.62 -9.70
C THR A 95 -10.77 -2.94 -8.23
N VAL A 96 -9.75 -3.51 -7.58
CA VAL A 96 -9.75 -3.79 -6.14
C VAL A 96 -9.93 -2.50 -5.34
N HIS A 97 -9.18 -1.45 -5.66
CA HIS A 97 -9.31 -0.14 -5.04
C HIS A 97 -10.73 0.43 -5.15
N MET A 98 -11.28 0.46 -6.38
CA MET A 98 -12.64 0.95 -6.63
C MET A 98 -13.68 0.16 -5.83
N LYS A 99 -13.55 -1.16 -5.77
CA LYS A 99 -14.45 -2.02 -5.00
C LYS A 99 -14.33 -1.79 -3.48
N LYS A 100 -13.12 -1.56 -2.96
CA LYS A 100 -12.90 -1.38 -1.52
C LYS A 100 -13.27 0.02 -1.03
N ARG A 101 -12.86 1.06 -1.76
CA ARG A 101 -12.93 2.45 -1.30
C ARG A 101 -14.12 3.22 -1.86
N HIS A 102 -14.71 2.73 -2.95
CA HIS A 102 -15.74 3.45 -3.70
C HIS A 102 -16.97 2.61 -4.04
N SER A 103 -17.16 1.46 -3.38
CA SER A 103 -18.41 0.72 -3.42
C SER A 103 -19.47 1.42 -2.58
N SER A 104 -20.01 2.52 -3.10
CA SER A 104 -21.31 3.01 -2.67
C SER A 104 -22.36 2.00 -3.15
N GLY A 105 -22.87 1.18 -2.24
CA GLY A 105 -23.83 0.13 -2.58
C GLY A 105 -25.08 0.66 -3.28
N LYS A 106 -25.33 0.15 -4.49
CA LYS A 106 -26.59 -0.51 -4.88
C LYS A 106 -26.39 -1.31 -6.17
N PRO A 107 -26.85 -2.57 -6.27
CA PRO A 107 -27.11 -3.17 -7.57
C PRO A 107 -28.40 -2.54 -8.12
N THR A 108 -28.36 -1.98 -9.32
CA THR A 108 -29.54 -1.68 -10.12
C THR A 108 -29.39 -2.44 -11.43
N GLY A 109 -30.20 -3.48 -11.57
CA GLY A 109 -30.24 -4.41 -12.69
C GLY A 109 -31.01 -5.64 -12.26
#